data_AF-A0A1F3MWT0-F1
#
_entry.id   AF-A0A1F3MWT0-F1
#
_cell.length_a   1.000
_cell.length_b   1.000
_cell.length_c   1.000
_cell.angle_alpha   90.00
_cell.angle_beta   90.00
_cell.angle_gamma   90.00
#
_symmetry.space_group_name_H-M   'P 1'
#
loop_
_entity.id
_entity.type
_entity.pdbx_description
1 polymer ?
#
loop_
_entity_poly.entity_id
_entity_poly.type
_entity_poly.pdbx_seq_one_letter_code
_entity_poly.pdbx_strand_id
1 'polypeptide(L)'
;MDVVPKPSIYGTGELVSPSYGGNDIEALGGAGSWLGTAPDLVRLLLAVDGLATREDMLTPESIQLMTDNQNGLAPIGWKATINGTWWRTGSFPGSAGMMKRQADGICWVVLLNSSAWNGPEIHSYVNNMMYRVISQIKNKGGDDLFDYSLPVPLYTDLNFHSK
;
A
#
# COMPACT_ATOMS: atom_id res chain seq x y z
N MET A 1 4.08 -26.71 -10.61
CA MET A 1 4.99 -26.08 -11.59
C MET A 1 6.31 -25.88 -10.88
N ASP A 2 7.40 -26.30 -11.50
CA ASP A 2 8.73 -26.15 -10.91
C ASP A 2 9.09 -24.67 -10.85
N VAL A 3 9.39 -24.21 -9.64
CA VAL A 3 9.72 -22.81 -9.38
C VAL A 3 11.10 -22.55 -9.98
N VAL A 4 11.19 -21.65 -10.96
CA VAL A 4 12.46 -21.32 -11.63
C VAL A 4 13.42 -20.68 -10.63
N PRO A 5 14.61 -21.27 -10.38
CA PRO A 5 15.62 -20.71 -9.49
C PRO A 5 16.07 -19.31 -9.92
N LYS A 6 16.51 -18.49 -8.96
CA LYS A 6 16.97 -17.11 -9.17
C LYS A 6 18.40 -16.94 -8.68
N PRO A 7 19.20 -16.03 -9.27
CA PRO A 7 20.49 -15.68 -8.71
C PRO A 7 20.37 -15.20 -7.26
N SER A 8 21.27 -15.68 -6.40
CA SER A 8 21.40 -15.22 -5.01
C SER A 8 21.56 -13.70 -4.94
N ILE A 9 20.85 -13.06 -4.01
CA ILE A 9 20.98 -11.62 -3.75
C ILE A 9 22.32 -11.25 -3.10
N TYR A 10 23.04 -12.24 -2.55
CA TYR A 10 24.34 -12.04 -1.89
C TYR A 10 25.55 -12.13 -2.83
N GLY A 11 25.33 -12.23 -4.15
CA GLY A 11 26.42 -12.27 -5.13
C GLY A 11 27.26 -13.55 -5.09
N THR A 12 26.74 -14.66 -4.52
CA THR A 12 27.47 -15.93 -4.42
C THR A 12 27.63 -16.67 -5.75
N GLY A 13 26.92 -16.24 -6.80
CA GLY A 13 26.87 -16.93 -8.10
C GLY A 13 25.97 -18.16 -8.10
N GLU A 14 25.38 -18.52 -6.96
CA GLU A 14 24.48 -19.66 -6.83
C GLU A 14 23.07 -19.34 -7.31
N LEU A 15 22.38 -20.37 -7.80
CA LEU A 15 20.94 -20.33 -8.03
C LEU A 15 20.21 -20.84 -6.79
N VAL A 16 19.31 -20.03 -6.25
CA VAL A 16 18.55 -20.30 -5.04
C VAL A 16 17.05 -20.22 -5.32
N SER A 17 16.22 -20.60 -4.35
CA SER A 17 14.78 -20.39 -4.48
C SER A 17 14.45 -18.89 -4.61
N PRO A 18 13.35 -18.49 -5.24
CA PRO A 18 12.96 -17.07 -5.36
C PRO A 18 12.77 -16.35 -4.02
N SER A 19 12.64 -17.09 -2.91
CA SER A 19 12.61 -16.51 -1.56
C SER A 19 13.97 -15.94 -1.13
N TYR A 20 15.07 -16.45 -1.71
CA TYR A 20 16.45 -16.04 -1.40
C TYR A 20 17.14 -15.37 -2.61
N GLY A 21 16.44 -15.23 -3.74
CA GLY A 21 16.99 -14.77 -5.01
C GLY A 21 16.05 -13.84 -5.75
N GLY A 22 16.63 -12.86 -6.45
CA GLY A 22 15.90 -11.93 -7.34
C GLY A 22 15.14 -10.78 -6.67
N ASN A 23 14.83 -10.83 -5.37
CA ASN A 23 14.22 -9.71 -4.64
C ASN A 23 14.98 -9.44 -3.34
N ASP A 24 15.85 -8.44 -3.38
CA ASP A 24 16.57 -7.95 -2.20
C ASP A 24 15.72 -6.89 -1.48
N ILE A 25 15.23 -7.23 -0.29
CA ILE A 25 14.39 -6.34 0.53
C ILE A 25 15.19 -5.14 1.05
N GLU A 26 16.47 -5.31 1.39
CA GLU A 26 17.29 -4.20 1.88
C GLU A 26 17.56 -3.20 0.76
N ALA A 27 17.90 -3.70 -0.44
CA ALA A 27 18.10 -2.85 -1.61
C ALA A 27 16.81 -2.18 -2.11
N LEU A 28 15.65 -2.83 -1.94
CA LEU A 28 14.36 -2.28 -2.38
C LEU A 28 13.95 -1.05 -1.54
N GLY A 29 14.38 -0.95 -0.28
CA GLY A 29 14.21 0.22 0.59
C GLY A 29 12.87 0.93 0.46
N GLY A 30 12.92 2.24 0.17
CA GLY A 30 11.74 3.10 0.03
C GLY A 30 10.82 2.77 -1.17
N ALA A 31 11.27 1.95 -2.12
CA ALA A 31 10.48 1.62 -3.30
C ALA A 31 9.40 0.56 -3.03
N GLY A 32 9.56 -0.28 -2.01
CA GLY A 32 8.60 -1.36 -1.74
C GLY A 32 8.85 -2.23 -0.51
N SER A 33 9.83 -1.93 0.34
CA SER A 33 10.17 -2.75 1.52
C SER A 33 9.40 -2.38 2.78
N TRP A 34 8.27 -1.69 2.64
CA TRP A 34 7.46 -1.24 3.77
C TRP A 34 6.52 -2.36 4.21
N LEU A 35 6.48 -2.61 5.52
CA LEU A 35 5.53 -3.53 6.16
C LEU A 35 4.50 -2.72 6.96
N GLY A 36 3.22 -3.04 6.79
CA GLY A 36 2.15 -2.38 7.52
C GLY A 36 0.85 -3.17 7.43
N THR A 37 -0.05 -2.93 8.38
CA THR A 37 -1.41 -3.48 8.34
C THR A 37 -2.32 -2.60 7.48
N ALA A 38 -3.48 -3.13 7.06
CA ALA A 38 -4.45 -2.31 6.33
C ALA A 38 -4.90 -1.07 7.13
N PRO A 39 -5.20 -1.15 8.45
CA PRO A 39 -5.44 0.04 9.27
C PRO A 39 -4.29 1.05 9.29
N ASP A 40 -3.03 0.61 9.36
CA ASP A 40 -1.87 1.52 9.35
C ASP A 40 -1.79 2.30 8.04
N LEU A 41 -2.02 1.62 6.92
CA LEU A 41 -2.06 2.25 5.60
C LEU A 41 -3.26 3.18 5.42
N VAL A 42 -4.41 2.89 6.05
CA VAL A 42 -5.55 3.82 6.08
C VAL A 42 -5.19 5.06 6.90
N ARG A 43 -4.51 4.94 8.05
CA ARG A 43 -4.04 6.11 8.81
C ARG A 43 -3.07 6.96 7.99
N LEU A 44 -2.12 6.32 7.30
CA LEU A 44 -1.21 7.02 6.39
C LEU A 44 -2.00 7.74 5.28
N LEU A 45 -2.99 7.07 4.69
CA LEU A 45 -3.84 7.64 3.65
C LEU A 45 -4.57 8.90 4.13
N LEU A 46 -5.22 8.81 5.29
CA LEU A 46 -5.96 9.92 5.90
C LEU A 46 -5.07 11.07 6.38
N ALA A 47 -3.76 10.85 6.52
CA ALA A 47 -2.80 11.89 6.86
C ALA A 47 -2.25 12.64 5.63
N VAL A 48 -2.65 12.24 4.43
CA VAL A 48 -2.21 12.85 3.15
C VAL A 48 -3.35 12.99 2.14
N ASP A 49 -4.63 12.87 2.56
CA ASP A 49 -5.78 12.76 1.65
C ASP A 49 -6.33 14.11 1.15
N GLY A 50 -5.79 15.22 1.69
CA GLY A 50 -6.18 16.57 1.32
C GLY A 50 -7.56 16.98 1.83
N LEU A 51 -8.15 16.24 2.77
CA LEU A 51 -9.48 16.50 3.32
C LEU A 51 -9.40 17.18 4.68
N ALA A 52 -10.28 18.15 4.92
CA ALA A 52 -10.34 18.87 6.20
C ALA A 52 -10.91 18.04 7.37
N THR A 53 -11.18 16.75 7.18
CA THR A 53 -11.69 15.84 8.23
C THR A 53 -10.66 15.59 9.32
N ARG A 54 -9.37 15.66 8.99
CA ARG A 54 -8.23 15.55 9.90
C ARG A 54 -7.12 16.47 9.42
N GLU A 55 -6.26 16.93 10.31
CA GLU A 55 -5.05 17.63 9.92
C GLU A 55 -4.10 16.71 9.12
N ASP A 56 -3.76 17.12 7.90
CA ASP A 56 -2.78 16.44 7.06
C ASP A 56 -1.35 16.66 7.57
N MET A 57 -0.50 15.65 7.42
CA MET A 57 0.93 15.72 7.75
C MET A 57 1.73 16.53 6.71
N LEU A 58 1.18 16.71 5.51
CA LEU A 58 1.79 17.45 4.41
C LEU A 58 1.10 18.80 4.21
N THR A 59 1.84 19.80 3.73
CA THR A 59 1.23 21.09 3.38
C THR A 59 0.30 20.95 2.17
N PRO A 60 -0.70 21.83 2.00
CA PRO A 60 -1.57 21.82 0.83
C PRO A 60 -0.79 21.88 -0.50
N GLU A 61 0.31 22.63 -0.55
CA GLU A 61 1.17 22.75 -1.74
C GLU A 61 1.88 21.42 -2.05
N SER A 62 2.28 20.68 -1.00
CA SER A 62 2.90 19.37 -1.14
C SER A 62 1.90 18.33 -1.65
N ILE A 63 0.66 18.35 -1.15
CA ILE A 63 -0.42 17.48 -1.64
C ILE A 63 -0.78 17.82 -3.09
N GLN A 64 -0.84 19.12 -3.43
CA GLN A 64 -1.06 19.56 -4.80
C GLN A 64 0.05 19.03 -5.72
N LEU A 65 1.32 19.21 -5.36
CA LEU A 65 2.44 18.68 -6.12
C LEU A 65 2.38 17.16 -6.28
N MET A 66 2.01 16.45 -5.21
CA MET A 66 1.90 14.99 -5.18
C MET A 66 0.83 14.46 -6.15
N THR A 67 -0.23 15.23 -6.39
CA THR A 67 -1.44 14.77 -7.08
C THR A 67 -1.70 15.45 -8.42
N ASP A 68 -0.93 16.49 -8.76
CA ASP A 68 -1.04 17.22 -10.02
C ASP A 68 -0.53 16.39 -11.21
N ASN A 69 -1.39 16.17 -12.20
CA ASN A 69 -1.03 15.53 -13.47
C ASN A 69 -0.66 16.53 -14.58
N GLN A 70 -0.81 17.83 -14.33
CA GLN A 70 -0.59 18.89 -15.32
C GLN A 70 0.85 19.42 -15.28
N ASN A 71 1.59 19.14 -14.21
CA ASN A 71 3.00 19.51 -14.06
C ASN A 71 3.96 18.76 -14.99
N GLY A 72 3.47 17.87 -15.87
CA GLY A 72 4.29 17.07 -16.79
C GLY A 72 5.03 15.91 -16.14
N LEU A 73 4.80 15.67 -14.84
CA LEU A 73 5.33 14.53 -14.09
C LEU A 73 4.22 13.49 -13.86
N ALA A 74 4.62 12.24 -13.63
CA ALA A 74 3.70 11.28 -13.04
C ALA A 74 3.42 11.70 -11.59
N PRO A 75 2.23 11.37 -11.04
CA PRO A 75 1.95 11.60 -9.63
C PRO A 75 3.03 11.05 -8.72
N ILE A 76 3.40 11.83 -7.71
CA ILE A 76 4.44 11.44 -6.76
C ILE A 76 3.77 10.53 -5.72
N GLY A 77 4.31 9.34 -5.48
CA GLY A 77 3.72 8.41 -4.51
C GLY A 77 2.44 7.69 -4.97
N TRP A 78 1.74 8.16 -6.00
CA TRP A 78 0.53 7.51 -6.54
C TRP A 78 0.77 6.79 -7.86
N LYS A 79 -0.05 5.78 -8.17
CA LYS A 79 -0.07 5.15 -9.49
C LYS A 79 -0.71 6.08 -10.52
N ALA A 80 -1.81 6.73 -10.13
CA ALA A 80 -2.50 7.73 -10.92
C ALA A 80 -3.47 8.53 -10.03
N THR A 81 -3.79 9.73 -10.48
CA THR A 81 -4.81 10.60 -9.90
C THR A 81 -5.75 11.06 -11.01
N ILE A 82 -7.08 10.95 -10.85
CA ILE A 82 -8.06 11.37 -11.85
C ILE A 82 -9.29 11.93 -11.14
N ASN A 83 -9.67 13.17 -11.42
CA ASN A 83 -10.89 13.81 -10.90
C ASN A 83 -11.05 13.66 -9.37
N GLY A 84 -9.99 13.92 -8.60
CA GLY A 84 -9.99 13.75 -7.13
C GLY A 84 -9.92 12.29 -6.65
N THR A 85 -9.82 11.31 -7.54
CA THR A 85 -9.59 9.91 -7.17
C THR A 85 -8.13 9.56 -7.32
N TRP A 86 -7.49 9.05 -6.28
CA TRP A 86 -6.07 8.70 -6.25
C TRP A 86 -5.92 7.24 -5.86
N TRP A 87 -5.00 6.50 -6.48
CA TRP A 87 -4.75 5.12 -6.07
C TRP A 87 -3.29 4.75 -6.21
N ARG A 88 -2.87 3.80 -5.38
CA ARG A 88 -1.56 3.17 -5.42
C ARG A 88 -1.75 1.66 -5.40
N THR A 89 -0.91 0.99 -6.19
CA THR A 89 -0.86 -0.46 -6.28
C THR A 89 0.55 -0.92 -5.90
N GLY A 90 0.64 -2.02 -5.17
CA GLY A 90 1.87 -2.71 -4.85
C GLY A 90 1.76 -4.18 -5.22
N SER A 91 2.83 -4.73 -5.79
CA SER A 91 2.95 -6.14 -6.08
C SER A 91 4.34 -6.60 -5.67
N PHE A 92 4.38 -7.64 -4.86
CA PHE A 92 5.61 -8.34 -4.47
C PHE A 92 5.34 -9.84 -4.59
N PRO A 93 6.32 -10.71 -4.86
CA PRO A 93 6.05 -12.15 -4.91
C PRO A 93 5.32 -12.64 -3.65
N GLY A 94 4.16 -13.26 -3.84
CA GLY A 94 3.31 -13.71 -2.73
C GLY A 94 2.44 -12.63 -2.06
N SER A 95 2.48 -11.37 -2.51
CA SER A 95 1.69 -10.28 -1.91
C SER A 95 1.17 -9.27 -2.93
N ALA A 96 -0.04 -8.76 -2.71
CA ALA A 96 -0.60 -7.66 -3.48
C ALA A 96 -1.28 -6.66 -2.56
N GLY A 97 -1.16 -5.37 -2.88
CA GLY A 97 -1.77 -4.29 -2.12
C GLY A 97 -2.36 -3.22 -3.02
N MET A 98 -3.53 -2.70 -2.64
CA MET A 98 -4.13 -1.55 -3.31
C MET A 98 -4.72 -0.61 -2.26
N MET A 99 -4.46 0.68 -2.43
CA MET A 99 -5.10 1.73 -1.65
C MET A 99 -5.69 2.79 -2.55
N LYS A 100 -6.81 3.38 -2.13
CA LYS A 100 -7.55 4.34 -2.94
C LYS A 100 -8.21 5.41 -2.06
N ARG A 101 -8.06 6.65 -2.49
CA ARG A 101 -8.83 7.82 -2.04
C ARG A 101 -9.79 8.20 -3.15
N GLN A 102 -11.09 8.21 -2.87
CA GLN A 102 -12.11 8.53 -3.87
C GLN A 102 -12.50 10.01 -3.82
N ALA A 103 -13.05 10.51 -4.93
CA ALA A 103 -13.49 11.90 -5.03
C ALA A 103 -14.58 12.28 -4.02
N ASP A 104 -15.37 11.31 -3.58
CA ASP A 104 -16.43 11.46 -2.57
C ASP A 104 -15.94 11.35 -1.12
N GLY A 105 -14.62 11.32 -0.93
CA GLY A 105 -13.97 11.26 0.39
C GLY A 105 -13.84 9.86 0.98
N ILE A 106 -14.27 8.80 0.27
CA ILE A 106 -14.08 7.43 0.76
C ILE A 106 -12.64 6.98 0.53
N CYS A 107 -11.97 6.58 1.61
CA CYS A 107 -10.63 5.99 1.60
C CYS A 107 -10.68 4.50 1.94
N TRP A 108 -9.93 3.67 1.23
CA TRP A 108 -9.84 2.24 1.52
C TRP A 108 -8.49 1.63 1.14
N VAL A 109 -8.18 0.51 1.79
CA VAL A 109 -6.97 -0.30 1.58
C VAL A 109 -7.37 -1.78 1.53
N VAL A 110 -6.78 -2.54 0.61
CA VAL A 110 -6.88 -4.00 0.53
C VAL A 110 -5.47 -4.58 0.42
N LEU A 111 -5.17 -5.55 1.28
CA LEU A 111 -3.92 -6.32 1.28
C LEU A 111 -4.24 -7.79 1.09
N LEU A 112 -3.45 -8.47 0.25
CA LEU A 112 -3.59 -9.88 -0.07
C LEU A 112 -2.23 -10.56 0.10
N ASN A 113 -2.23 -11.75 0.73
CA ASN A 113 -1.06 -12.62 0.87
C ASN A 113 -0.94 -13.60 -0.31
N SER A 114 -1.31 -13.15 -1.51
CA SER A 114 -1.18 -13.94 -2.73
C SER A 114 -0.94 -13.00 -3.91
N SER A 115 -0.08 -13.45 -4.83
CA SER A 115 0.13 -12.81 -6.13
C SER A 115 -0.71 -13.50 -7.20
N ALA A 116 -1.26 -12.76 -8.16
CA ALA A 116 -1.89 -13.35 -9.33
C ALA A 116 -0.84 -13.72 -10.39
N TRP A 117 -1.00 -14.88 -11.02
CA TRP A 117 -0.25 -15.24 -12.24
C TRP A 117 -0.56 -14.27 -13.41
N ASN A 118 -1.71 -13.59 -13.33
CA ASN A 118 -2.36 -12.88 -14.42
C ASN A 118 -1.92 -11.41 -14.60
N GLY A 119 -0.81 -10.98 -13.98
CA GLY A 119 -0.31 -9.61 -14.13
C GLY A 119 -1.20 -8.55 -13.46
N PRO A 120 -1.40 -7.35 -14.07
CA PRO A 120 -2.04 -6.19 -13.44
C PRO A 120 -3.53 -6.38 -13.10
N GLU A 121 -4.17 -7.46 -13.56
CA GLU A 121 -5.60 -7.70 -13.39
C GLU A 121 -6.04 -7.81 -11.93
N ILE A 122 -5.18 -8.28 -11.02
CA ILE A 122 -5.52 -8.42 -9.60
C ILE A 122 -6.04 -7.10 -8.99
N HIS A 123 -5.43 -5.98 -9.36
CA HIS A 123 -5.82 -4.65 -8.89
C HIS A 123 -7.16 -4.22 -9.50
N SER A 124 -7.43 -4.59 -10.75
CA SER A 124 -8.73 -4.38 -11.39
C SER A 124 -9.85 -5.17 -10.70
N TYR A 125 -9.59 -6.44 -10.33
CA TYR A 125 -10.53 -7.24 -9.56
C TYR A 125 -10.80 -6.65 -8.17
N VAL A 126 -9.75 -6.22 -7.46
CA VAL A 126 -9.87 -5.54 -6.16
C VAL A 126 -10.71 -4.26 -6.30
N ASN A 127 -10.43 -3.43 -7.31
CA ASN A 127 -11.20 -2.21 -7.56
C ASN A 127 -12.69 -2.50 -7.82
N ASN A 128 -13.00 -3.49 -8.65
CA ASN A 128 -14.37 -3.88 -8.95
C ASN A 128 -15.09 -4.48 -7.73
N MET A 129 -14.38 -5.27 -6.92
CA MET A 129 -14.90 -5.79 -5.66
C MET A 129 -15.24 -4.65 -4.70
N MET A 130 -14.30 -3.72 -4.47
CA MET A 130 -14.51 -2.59 -3.56
C MET A 130 -15.63 -1.67 -4.04
N TYR A 131 -15.74 -1.43 -5.34
CA TYR A 131 -16.88 -0.69 -5.91
C TYR A 131 -18.23 -1.34 -5.50
N ARG A 132 -18.35 -2.67 -5.62
CA ARG A 132 -19.56 -3.40 -5.21
C ARG A 132 -19.80 -3.32 -3.71
N VAL A 133 -18.77 -3.55 -2.90
CA VAL A 133 -18.86 -3.48 -1.43
C VAL A 133 -19.34 -2.10 -0.99
N ILE A 134 -18.69 -1.04 -1.47
CA ILE A 134 -19.01 0.34 -1.10
C ILE A 134 -20.42 0.72 -1.52
N SER A 135 -20.87 0.28 -2.71
CA SER A 135 -22.23 0.56 -3.20
C SER A 135 -23.34 -0.02 -2.31
N GLN A 136 -23.03 -1.01 -1.46
CA GLN A 136 -23.98 -1.66 -0.57
C GLN A 136 -23.97 -1.09 0.85
N ILE A 137 -23.03 -0.19 1.19
CA ILE A 137 -22.95 0.42 2.52
C ILE A 137 -24.08 1.45 2.68
N LYS A 138 -25.13 1.08 3.42
CA LYS A 138 -26.31 1.95 3.65
C LYS A 138 -26.13 2.95 4.79
N ASN A 139 -25.40 2.57 5.83
CA ASN A 139 -25.08 3.43 6.97
C ASN A 139 -23.56 3.52 7.08
N LYS A 140 -23.02 4.72 6.97
CA LYS A 140 -21.57 4.96 7.05
C LYS A 140 -21.07 5.07 8.49
N GLY A 141 -21.97 5.09 9.49
CA GLY A 141 -21.62 5.41 10.87
C GLY A 141 -21.11 6.85 11.01
N GLY A 142 -20.90 7.29 12.25
CA GLY A 142 -20.26 8.60 12.55
C GLY A 142 -19.08 8.49 13.50
N ASP A 143 -18.86 7.32 14.09
CA ASP A 143 -17.78 7.10 15.06
C ASP A 143 -16.45 6.90 14.33
N ASP A 144 -15.38 7.51 14.83
CA ASP A 144 -14.03 7.19 14.38
C ASP A 144 -13.61 5.84 14.97
N LEU A 145 -13.43 4.84 14.11
CA LEU A 145 -13.03 3.50 14.55
C LEU A 145 -11.58 3.45 15.05
N PHE A 146 -10.75 4.45 14.75
CA PHE A 146 -9.40 4.54 15.28
C PHE A 146 -9.36 4.87 16.77
N ASP A 147 -10.39 5.50 17.32
CA ASP A 147 -10.51 5.76 18.76
C ASP A 147 -10.59 4.46 19.59
N TYR A 148 -11.05 3.38 18.95
CA TYR A 148 -11.15 2.04 19.55
C TYR A 148 -9.94 1.15 19.24
N SER A 149 -8.97 1.65 18.48
CA SER A 149 -7.74 0.91 18.19
C SER A 149 -6.71 1.16 19.29
N LEU A 150 -6.30 0.09 19.98
CA LEU A 150 -5.12 0.18 20.85
C LEU A 150 -3.91 0.53 19.98
N PRO A 151 -2.99 1.39 20.45
CA PRO A 151 -1.70 1.53 19.77
C PRO A 151 -1.07 0.15 19.68
N VAL A 152 -0.76 -0.31 18.47
CA VAL A 152 0.02 -1.53 18.28
C VAL A 152 1.34 -1.28 19.01
N PRO A 153 1.72 -2.09 20.03
CA PRO A 153 2.98 -1.91 20.70
C PRO A 153 4.09 -2.00 19.65
N LEU A 154 4.75 -0.89 19.36
CA LEU A 154 6.04 -0.92 18.69
C LEU A 154 6.96 -1.60 19.70
N TYR A 155 7.36 -2.84 19.43
CA TYR A 155 8.24 -3.68 20.26
C TYR A 155 9.07 -2.86 21.27
N THR A 156 8.71 -2.92 22.56
CA THR A 156 9.48 -2.25 23.62
C THR A 156 10.71 -3.03 24.04
N ASP A 157 10.85 -4.29 23.62
CA ASP A 157 11.98 -5.15 23.99
C ASP A 157 12.59 -5.84 22.76
N LEU A 158 13.72 -5.30 22.28
CA LEU A 158 14.60 -5.90 21.27
C LEU A 158 15.65 -6.84 21.90
N ASN A 159 15.30 -7.55 22.98
CA ASN A 159 16.17 -8.58 23.54
C ASN A 159 16.02 -9.89 22.76
N PHE A 160 16.47 -9.90 21.50
CA PHE A 160 16.74 -11.16 20.81
C PHE A 160 17.98 -11.78 21.46
N HIS A 161 17.75 -12.79 22.31
CA HIS A 161 18.80 -13.62 22.85
C HIS A 161 19.63 -14.22 21.70
N SER A 162 20.93 -13.94 21.71
CA SER A 162 21.91 -14.72 20.98
C SER A 162 21.92 -16.15 21.54
N LYS A 163 21.64 -17.12 20.67
CA LYS A 163 22.14 -18.49 20.79
C LYS A 163 22.49 -18.99 19.40
#